data_AF-A0A960ESH2-F1
#
_entry.id   AF-A0A960ESH2-F1
#
_cell.length_a   1.000
_cell.length_b   1.000
_cell.length_c   1.000
_cell.angle_alpha   90.00
_cell.angle_beta   90.00
_cell.angle_gamma   90.00
#
_symmetry.space_group_name_H-M   'P 1'
#
loop_
_entity.id
_entity.type
_entity.pdbx_description
1 polymer ?
#
loop_
_entity_poly.entity_id
_entity_poly.type
_entity_poly.pdbx_seq_one_letter_code
_entity_poly.pdbx_strand_id
1 'polypeptide(L)'
;MTIHKAQGATCDHALVLVDKLMPREAIYTAMSRGRRRNDLYLAIDTGPADIAHAPEITRDAIDALVAGIERSAAQQMAIDNPGLGR
;
A
#
# COMPACT_ATOMS: atom_id res chain seq x y z
N MET A 1 -11.40 -10.84 -1.72
CA MET A 1 -10.33 -11.81 -1.38
C MET A 1 -9.25 -11.07 -0.61
N THR A 2 -8.78 -11.57 0.54
CA THR A 2 -7.65 -10.94 1.24
C THR A 2 -6.35 -11.23 0.49
N ILE A 3 -5.34 -10.37 0.63
CA ILE A 3 -4.03 -10.53 -0.03
C ILE A 3 -3.43 -11.91 0.30
N HIS A 4 -3.60 -12.36 1.54
CA HIS A 4 -3.17 -13.69 1.99
C HIS A 4 -3.83 -14.84 1.21
N LYS A 5 -5.11 -14.73 0.86
CA LYS A 5 -5.83 -15.72 0.06
C LYS A 5 -5.46 -15.68 -1.43
N ALA A 6 -4.82 -14.60 -1.88
CA ALA A 6 -4.37 -14.43 -3.27
C ALA A 6 -2.94 -14.92 -3.51
N GLN A 7 -2.19 -15.35 -2.47
CA GLN A 7 -0.82 -15.83 -2.65
C GLN A 7 -0.78 -17.05 -3.58
N GLY A 8 -0.05 -16.92 -4.69
CA GLY A 8 0.10 -17.98 -5.70
C GLY A 8 -0.95 -17.97 -6.82
N ALA A 9 -1.95 -17.09 -6.78
CA ALA A 9 -2.94 -16.92 -7.84
C ALA A 9 -2.61 -15.71 -8.74
N THR A 10 -2.91 -15.82 -10.03
CA THR A 10 -2.85 -14.69 -10.97
C THR A 10 -4.29 -14.35 -11.38
N CYS A 11 -4.66 -13.08 -11.26
CA CYS A 11 -5.96 -12.54 -11.68
C CYS A 11 -5.76 -11.69 -12.93
N ASP A 12 -6.77 -11.55 -13.79
CA ASP A 12 -6.64 -10.62 -14.93
C ASP A 12 -6.62 -9.16 -14.47
N HIS A 13 -7.37 -8.84 -13.41
CA HIS A 13 -7.46 -7.52 -12.79
C HIS A 13 -7.31 -7.62 -11.27
N ALA A 14 -6.48 -6.77 -10.65
CA ALA A 14 -6.42 -6.62 -9.19
C ALA A 14 -7.00 -5.27 -8.76
N LEU A 15 -7.96 -5.31 -7.84
CA LEU A 15 -8.57 -4.14 -7.21
C LEU A 15 -8.14 -4.18 -5.73
N VAL A 16 -7.26 -3.27 -5.31
CA VAL A 16 -6.62 -3.32 -4.00
C VAL A 16 -7.03 -2.12 -3.17
N LEU A 17 -7.69 -2.35 -2.04
CA LEU A 17 -7.95 -1.32 -1.03
C LEU A 17 -6.76 -1.24 -0.07
N VAL A 18 -6.17 -0.06 0.08
CA VAL A 18 -5.00 0.20 0.90
C VAL A 18 -5.26 1.33 1.89
N ASP A 19 -4.51 1.33 2.99
CA ASP A 19 -4.39 2.46 3.91
C ASP A 19 -2.91 2.82 4.11
N LYS A 20 -2.64 3.91 4.83
CA LYS A 20 -1.29 4.43 5.11
C LYS A 20 -0.42 3.53 6.01
N LEU A 21 -1.01 2.54 6.68
CA LEU A 21 -0.34 1.60 7.58
C LEU A 21 0.02 0.29 6.89
N MET A 22 -0.51 0.05 5.68
CA MET A 22 -0.28 -1.17 4.95
C MET A 22 1.20 -1.28 4.51
N PRO A 23 1.88 -2.40 4.79
CA PRO A 23 3.29 -2.55 4.45
C PRO A 23 3.49 -2.68 2.94
N ARG A 24 4.65 -2.23 2.46
CA ARG A 24 5.00 -2.20 1.04
C ARG A 24 4.92 -3.59 0.40
N GLU A 25 5.32 -4.63 1.11
CA GLU A 25 5.30 -6.02 0.62
C GLU A 25 3.88 -6.50 0.37
N ALA A 26 2.92 -6.12 1.22
CA ALA A 26 1.52 -6.48 1.03
C ALA A 26 0.95 -5.78 -0.21
N ILE A 27 1.22 -4.48 -0.38
CA ILE A 27 0.81 -3.70 -1.55
C ILE A 27 1.42 -4.31 -2.82
N TYR A 28 2.73 -4.55 -2.83
CA TYR A 28 3.44 -5.19 -3.94
C TYR A 28 2.89 -6.59 -4.26
N THR A 29 2.65 -7.41 -3.22
CA THR A 29 2.11 -8.76 -3.39
C THR A 29 0.73 -8.74 -4.01
N ALA A 30 -0.13 -7.79 -3.63
CA ALA A 30 -1.46 -7.63 -4.21
C ALA A 30 -1.40 -7.17 -5.67
N MET A 31 -0.59 -6.14 -5.96
CA MET A 31 -0.45 -5.58 -7.31
C MET A 31 0.24 -6.54 -8.29
N SER A 32 1.12 -7.42 -7.81
CA SER A 32 1.76 -8.43 -8.66
C SER A 32 0.81 -9.57 -9.08
N ARG A 33 -0.41 -9.64 -8.55
CA ARG A 33 -1.40 -10.65 -8.96
C ARG A 33 -2.15 -10.29 -10.23
N GLY A 34 -2.31 -9.00 -10.54
CA GLY A 34 -3.01 -8.57 -11.75
C GLY A 34 -2.13 -8.71 -12.98
N ARG A 35 -2.62 -9.40 -14.00
CA ARG A 35 -1.89 -9.60 -15.26
C ARG A 35 -2.04 -8.45 -16.23
N ARG A 36 -3.24 -7.84 -16.30
CA ARG A 36 -3.55 -6.80 -17.29
C ARG A 36 -3.74 -5.42 -16.69
N ARG A 37 -4.23 -5.34 -15.45
CA ARG A 37 -4.50 -4.06 -14.78
C ARG A 37 -4.50 -4.22 -13.26
N ASN A 38 -3.99 -3.18 -12.58
CA ASN A 38 -4.04 -3.05 -11.14
C ASN A 38 -4.59 -1.67 -10.80
N ASP A 39 -5.66 -1.60 -10.02
CA ASP A 39 -6.22 -0.35 -9.50
C ASP A 39 -6.07 -0.35 -7.97
N LEU A 40 -5.48 0.73 -7.45
CA LEU A 40 -5.25 0.94 -6.02
C LEU A 40 -6.25 1.98 -5.49
N TYR A 41 -6.99 1.63 -4.46
CA TYR A 41 -7.95 2.52 -3.80
C TYR A 41 -7.42 2.86 -2.41
N LEU A 42 -7.20 4.15 -2.14
CA LEU A 42 -6.77 4.61 -0.82
C LEU A 42 -7.99 4.86 0.06
N ALA A 43 -8.08 4.14 1.17
CA ALA A 43 -9.04 4.43 2.22
C ALA A 43 -8.60 5.71 2.96
N ILE A 44 -9.36 6.78 2.78
CA ILE A 44 -9.15 8.05 3.48
C ILE A 44 -10.22 8.14 4.57
N ASP A 45 -9.79 8.23 5.83
CA ASP A 45 -10.70 8.48 6.95
C ASP A 45 -11.02 9.98 7.00
N THR A 46 -12.14 10.35 6.39
CA THR A 46 -12.74 11.67 6.53
C THR A 46 -13.65 11.59 7.75
N GLY A 47 -13.21 12.10 8.90
CA GLY A 47 -14.04 12.13 10.11
C GLY A 47 -15.40 12.83 9.89
N PRO A 48 -16.27 12.90 10.91
CA PRO A 48 -17.65 13.39 10.77
C PRO A 48 -17.82 14.86 10.29
N ALA A 49 -16.73 15.59 10.03
CA ALA A 49 -16.75 17.00 9.65
C ALA A 49 -16.74 17.27 8.13
N ASP A 50 -16.40 16.30 7.27
CA ASP A 50 -16.07 16.59 5.86
C ASP A 50 -16.96 15.86 4.85
N ILE A 51 -18.29 15.97 4.99
CA ILE A 51 -19.22 15.58 3.91
C ILE A 51 -19.47 16.75 2.93
N ALA A 52 -19.17 17.99 3.35
CA ALA A 52 -19.41 19.19 2.54
C ALA A 52 -18.30 19.48 1.53
N HIS A 53 -17.09 18.99 1.75
CA HIS A 53 -15.99 19.01 0.79
C HIS A 53 -15.50 17.57 0.72
N ALA A 54 -15.87 16.83 -0.34
CA ALA A 54 -15.06 15.67 -0.71
C ALA A 54 -13.63 16.20 -0.76
N PRO A 55 -12.70 15.71 0.10
CA PRO A 55 -11.36 16.26 0.10
C PRO A 55 -10.89 16.12 -1.33
N GLU A 56 -10.65 17.25 -2.00
CA GLU A 56 -9.86 17.30 -3.23
C GLU A 56 -8.73 16.33 -2.96
N ILE A 57 -8.70 15.14 -3.58
CA ILE A 57 -7.86 14.00 -3.20
C ILE A 57 -6.49 14.58 -2.90
N THR A 58 -6.24 14.84 -1.62
CA THR A 58 -5.32 15.94 -1.33
C THR A 58 -3.98 15.36 -1.61
N ARG A 59 -3.13 16.10 -2.31
CA ARG A 59 -1.76 15.67 -2.59
C ARG A 59 -1.13 15.03 -1.34
N ASP A 60 -1.46 15.60 -0.19
CA ASP A 60 -1.25 15.13 1.18
C ASP A 60 -1.57 13.64 1.46
N ALA A 61 -2.71 13.11 0.99
CA ALA A 61 -3.09 11.71 1.19
C ALA A 61 -2.22 10.76 0.36
N ILE A 62 -1.90 11.16 -0.88
CA ILE A 62 -0.96 10.42 -1.73
C ILE A 62 0.45 10.50 -1.14
N ASP A 63 0.88 11.69 -0.71
CA ASP A 63 2.18 11.92 -0.07
C ASP A 63 2.31 11.12 1.23
N ALA A 64 1.22 11.02 2.02
CA ALA A 64 1.18 10.18 3.22
C ALA A 64 1.31 8.69 2.90
N LEU A 65 0.65 8.20 1.84
CA LEU A 65 0.81 6.82 1.38
C LEU A 65 2.25 6.56 0.92
N VAL A 66 2.84 7.47 0.13
CA VAL A 66 4.23 7.39 -0.32
C VAL A 66 5.18 7.36 0.89
N ALA A 67 4.99 8.25 1.86
CA ALA A 67 5.79 8.27 3.09
C ALA A 67 5.67 6.96 3.89
N GLY A 68 4.47 6.36 3.95
CA GLY A 68 4.27 5.04 4.58
C GLY A 68 5.05 3.92 3.88
N ILE A 69 5.02 3.91 2.55
CA ILE A 69 5.75 2.93 1.72
C ILE A 69 7.26 3.07 1.90
N GLU A 70 7.79 4.30 1.86
CA GLU A 70 9.22 4.58 2.04
C GLU A 70 9.71 4.21 3.45
N ARG A 71 8.91 4.49 4.48
CA ARG A 71 9.23 4.10 5.86
C ARG A 71 9.35 2.59 6.00
N SER A 72 8.44 1.82 5.41
CA SER A 72 8.49 0.36 5.39
C SER A 72 9.79 -0.16 4.75
N ALA A 73 10.21 0.45 3.64
CA ALA A 73 11.45 0.09 2.95
C ALA A 73 12.70 0.39 3.79
N ALA A 74 12.74 1.54 4.46
CA ALA A 74 13.86 1.91 5.34
C ALA A 74 13.97 0.97 6.55
N GLN A 75 12.85 0.55 7.14
CA GLN A 75 12.81 -0.44 8.22
C GLN A 75 13.35 -1.79 7.75
N GLN A 76 12.98 -2.24 6.55
CA GLN A 76 13.50 -3.47 5.97
C GLN A 76 15.02 -3.40 5.72
N MET A 77 15.53 -2.30 5.15
CA MET A 77 16.97 -2.10 4.93
C MET A 77 17.77 -2.06 6.24
N ALA A 78 17.18 -1.52 7.32
CA ALA A 78 17.80 -1.51 8.64
C ALA A 78 17.88 -2.93 9.24
N ILE A 79 16.92 -3.80 8.92
CA ILE A 79 16.91 -5.22 9.32
C ILE A 79 17.92 -6.02 8.45
N ASP A 80 18.05 -5.68 7.16
CA ASP A 80 18.95 -6.33 6.19
C ASP A 80 20.42 -5.86 6.27
N ASN A 81 20.85 -5.24 7.38
CA ASN A 81 22.26 -5.05 7.71
C ASN A 81 22.73 -6.15 8.68
N PRO A 82 23.11 -7.35 8.20
CA PRO A 82 23.84 -8.27 9.06
C PRO A 82 25.21 -7.65 9.32
N GLY A 83 25.62 -7.66 10.59
CA GLY A 83 26.95 -7.23 10.98
C GLY A 83 28.02 -7.82 10.05
N LEU A 84 28.86 -6.95 9.52
CA LEU A 84 30.13 -7.31 8.90
C LEU A 84 31.04 -7.97 9.97
N GLY A 85 30.85 -9.27 10.21
CA GLY A 85 31.86 -10.17 10.80
C GLY A 85 32.40 -11.04 9.67
N ARG A 86 33.64 -10.83 9.22
CA ARG A 86 34.89 -11.44 9.75
C ARG A 86 34.86 -12.96 9.72
#